data_AF-A0A380PSI5-F1
#
_entry.id   AF-A0A380PSI5-F1
#
_cell.length_a   1.000
_cell.length_b   1.000
_cell.length_c   1.000
_cell.angle_alpha   90.00
_cell.angle_beta   90.00
_cell.angle_gamma   90.00
#
_symmetry.space_group_name_H-M   'P 1'
#
loop_
_entity.id
_entity.type
_entity.pdbx_description
1 polymer ?
#
loop_
_entity_poly.entity_id
_entity_poly.type
_entity_poly.pdbx_seq_one_letter_code
_entity_poly.pdbx_strand_id
1 'polypeptide(L)'
;MSVTLSPIPQVRGISRRRLLGYVGVGLVTSLMNPLSLDAFAASTQTSPQNLERFMLVSRALTGKRQLNAQVGQRIYQVLLGKIGGFDQKLALLQPLPAGEPLQWSPLEQQIARHILQGWYVGVIGTGADAAVISYENALMFDAVSDVLVIRSYCPNKPGYWAAKPDVAL
;
A
#
# COMPACT_ATOMS: atom_id res chain seq x y z
N MET A 1 31.60 -21.77 48.51
CA MET A 1 30.83 -22.59 47.54
C MET A 1 31.12 -22.04 46.16
N SER A 2 31.97 -22.73 45.39
CA SER A 2 32.35 -22.30 44.03
C SER A 2 31.39 -22.94 43.04
N VAL A 3 30.61 -22.13 42.33
CA VAL A 3 29.66 -22.59 41.31
C VAL A 3 30.41 -22.73 39.99
N THR A 4 30.57 -23.97 39.52
CA THR A 4 31.09 -24.29 38.19
C THR A 4 29.95 -24.23 37.18
N LEU A 5 30.04 -23.31 36.20
CA LEU A 5 29.10 -23.24 35.09
C LEU A 5 29.43 -24.31 34.05
N SER A 6 28.44 -25.10 33.65
CA SER A 6 28.56 -26.09 32.58
C SER A 6 28.61 -25.41 31.20
N PRO A 7 29.38 -25.92 30.22
CA PRO A 7 29.50 -25.31 28.91
C PRO A 7 28.23 -25.49 28.08
N ILE A 8 27.80 -24.41 27.42
CA ILE A 8 26.68 -24.41 26.47
C ILE A 8 27.09 -25.17 25.20
N PRO A 9 26.30 -26.15 24.72
CA PRO A 9 26.59 -26.84 23.48
C PRO A 9 26.48 -25.87 22.30
N GLN A 10 27.62 -25.68 21.61
CA GLN A 10 27.68 -24.90 20.38
C GLN A 10 27.12 -25.75 19.24
N VAL A 11 25.91 -25.43 18.80
CA VAL A 11 25.38 -25.99 17.55
C VAL A 11 26.24 -25.45 16.41
N ARG A 12 27.08 -26.31 15.82
CA ARG A 12 27.85 -26.00 14.61
C ARG A 12 26.88 -25.85 13.43
N GLY A 13 26.32 -24.66 13.27
CA GLY A 13 25.54 -24.30 12.09
C GLY A 13 26.41 -24.35 10.84
N ILE A 14 25.86 -24.93 9.77
CA ILE A 14 26.47 -24.86 8.44
C ILE A 14 26.76 -23.39 8.11
N SER A 15 28.02 -23.08 7.84
CA SER A 15 28.44 -21.73 7.45
C SER A 15 27.66 -21.29 6.22
N ARG A 16 26.92 -20.17 6.33
CA ARG A 16 26.18 -19.54 5.20
C ARG A 16 27.07 -19.36 3.97
N ARG A 17 28.37 -19.12 4.17
CA ARG A 17 29.37 -18.99 3.08
C ARG A 17 29.63 -20.30 2.33
N ARG A 18 29.59 -21.43 3.02
CA ARG A 18 29.69 -22.76 2.37
C ARG A 18 28.43 -23.11 1.61
N LEU A 19 27.26 -22.71 2.11
CA LEU A 19 25.99 -22.88 1.41
C LEU A 19 25.95 -22.11 0.08
N LEU A 20 26.42 -20.86 0.07
CA LEU A 20 26.58 -20.10 -1.19
C LEU A 20 27.61 -20.73 -2.15
N GLY A 21 28.68 -21.35 -1.62
CA GLY A 21 29.68 -22.05 -2.43
C GLY A 21 29.12 -23.26 -3.19
N TYR A 22 28.22 -24.03 -2.57
CA TYR A 22 27.61 -25.20 -3.22
C TYR A 22 26.53 -24.84 -4.24
N VAL A 23 25.81 -23.72 -4.07
CA VAL A 23 24.87 -23.20 -5.10
C VAL A 23 25.63 -22.76 -6.36
N GLY A 24 26.86 -22.25 -6.22
CA GLY A 24 27.65 -21.81 -7.37
C GLY A 24 28.14 -22.92 -8.31
N VAL A 25 28.34 -24.15 -7.81
CA VAL A 25 28.92 -25.25 -8.63
C VAL A 25 27.83 -26.11 -9.30
N GLY A 26 26.62 -26.16 -8.74
CA GLY A 26 25.50 -26.92 -9.32
C GLY A 26 24.83 -26.26 -10.53
N LEU A 27 25.17 -25.01 -10.86
CA LEU A 27 24.50 -24.23 -11.92
C LEU A 27 25.19 -24.29 -13.28
N VAL A 28 26.33 -24.97 -13.45
CA VAL A 28 27.10 -24.86 -14.71
C VAL A 28 26.57 -25.78 -15.83
N THR A 29 25.74 -26.79 -15.53
CA THR A 29 25.21 -27.71 -16.56
C THR A 29 23.76 -27.49 -16.96
N SER A 30 23.08 -26.45 -16.47
CA SER A 30 21.69 -26.12 -16.86
C SER A 30 21.49 -24.71 -17.47
N LEU A 31 22.57 -24.00 -17.81
CA LEU A 31 22.59 -22.59 -18.27
C LEU A 31 21.95 -22.32 -19.65
N MET A 32 21.19 -23.25 -20.24
CA MET A 32 20.53 -23.03 -21.52
C MET A 32 19.01 -22.77 -21.40
N ASN A 33 18.47 -22.67 -20.18
CA ASN A 33 17.07 -22.28 -19.98
C ASN A 33 17.02 -20.99 -19.14
N PRO A 34 16.74 -19.81 -19.74
CA PRO A 34 16.50 -18.61 -18.95
C PRO A 34 15.25 -18.85 -18.11
N LEU A 35 15.41 -18.99 -16.80
CA LEU A 35 14.30 -18.87 -15.87
C LEU A 35 13.78 -17.43 -15.99
N SER A 36 12.69 -17.24 -16.72
CA SER A 36 11.99 -15.96 -16.83
C SER A 36 11.61 -15.48 -15.42
N LEU A 37 12.33 -14.49 -14.91
CA LEU A 37 11.99 -13.80 -13.67
C LEU A 37 10.69 -12.97 -13.81
N ASP A 38 10.10 -12.93 -15.01
CA ASP A 38 8.81 -12.32 -15.31
C ASP A 38 7.67 -12.83 -14.41
N ALA A 39 7.78 -14.04 -13.85
CA ALA A 39 6.80 -14.57 -12.92
C ALA A 39 6.70 -13.79 -11.59
N PHE A 40 7.78 -13.12 -11.16
CA PHE A 40 7.74 -12.21 -9.99
C PHE A 40 7.35 -10.78 -10.36
N ALA A 41 7.39 -10.46 -11.65
CA ALA A 41 6.97 -9.19 -12.22
C ALA A 41 5.74 -9.40 -13.12
N ALA A 42 4.72 -10.09 -12.62
CA ALA A 42 3.37 -10.03 -13.16
C ALA A 42 2.83 -8.60 -12.99
N SER A 43 3.41 -7.67 -13.75
CA SER A 43 2.87 -6.35 -13.97
C SER A 43 1.63 -6.57 -14.80
N THR A 44 0.47 -6.57 -14.14
CA THR A 44 -0.79 -6.34 -14.84
C THR A 44 -0.58 -5.04 -15.59
N GLN A 45 -0.48 -5.12 -16.91
CA GLN A 45 -0.02 -4.02 -17.76
C GLN A 45 -1.04 -2.89 -17.62
N THR A 46 -0.74 -1.98 -16.71
CA THR A 46 -1.59 -0.87 -16.36
C THR A 46 -1.52 0.12 -17.51
N SER A 47 -2.63 0.33 -18.21
CA SER A 47 -2.69 1.37 -19.25
C SER A 47 -2.30 2.72 -18.62
N PRO A 48 -1.24 3.38 -19.08
CA PRO A 48 -0.82 4.67 -18.52
C PRO A 48 -1.95 5.71 -18.53
N GLN A 49 -2.79 5.67 -19.57
CA GLN A 49 -3.96 6.54 -19.70
C GLN A 49 -5.04 6.27 -18.64
N ASN A 50 -5.32 4.98 -18.33
CA ASN A 50 -6.31 4.64 -17.31
C ASN A 50 -5.81 4.96 -15.91
N LEU A 51 -4.51 4.80 -15.65
CA LEU A 51 -3.89 5.25 -14.40
C LEU A 51 -3.98 6.77 -14.26
N GLU A 52 -3.71 7.53 -15.32
CA GLU A 52 -3.85 8.99 -15.30
C GLU A 52 -5.30 9.42 -15.01
N ARG A 53 -6.28 8.77 -15.66
CA ARG A 53 -7.71 8.93 -15.36
C ARG A 53 -8.02 8.66 -13.90
N PHE A 54 -7.51 7.55 -13.35
CA PHE A 54 -7.67 7.21 -11.95
C PHE A 54 -7.10 8.30 -11.03
N MET A 55 -5.92 8.84 -11.35
CA MET A 55 -5.29 9.92 -10.58
C MET A 55 -6.04 11.25 -10.69
N LEU A 56 -6.68 11.53 -11.84
CA LEU A 56 -7.56 12.70 -12.01
C LEU A 56 -8.81 12.58 -11.14
N VAL A 57 -9.53 11.46 -11.22
CA VAL A 57 -10.72 11.19 -10.41
C VAL A 57 -10.37 11.18 -8.91
N SER A 58 -9.25 10.58 -8.52
CA SER A 58 -8.78 10.55 -7.14
C SER A 58 -8.54 11.94 -6.57
N ARG A 59 -7.90 12.85 -7.32
CA ARG A 59 -7.70 14.24 -6.89
C ARG A 59 -9.02 14.98 -6.73
N ALA A 60 -9.96 14.78 -7.66
CA ALA A 60 -11.27 15.39 -7.60
C ALA A 60 -12.07 14.92 -6.37
N LEU A 61 -12.09 13.60 -6.10
CA LEU A 61 -12.81 13.02 -4.96
C LEU A 61 -12.21 13.40 -3.61
N THR A 62 -10.88 13.48 -3.50
CA THR A 62 -10.19 13.77 -2.24
C THR A 62 -10.02 15.26 -1.97
N GLY A 63 -10.18 16.11 -2.99
CA GLY A 63 -9.85 17.54 -2.93
C GLY A 63 -8.34 17.84 -2.79
N LYS A 64 -7.47 16.81 -2.82
CA LYS A 64 -6.02 16.99 -2.69
C LYS A 64 -5.41 17.34 -4.04
N ARG A 65 -4.61 18.42 -4.08
CA ARG A 65 -3.92 18.86 -5.31
C ARG A 65 -2.82 17.89 -5.74
N GLN A 66 -2.10 17.33 -4.78
CA GLN A 66 -1.02 16.38 -4.98
C GLN A 66 -1.33 15.09 -4.24
N LEU A 67 -1.20 13.98 -4.95
CA LEU A 67 -1.34 12.62 -4.42
C LEU A 67 -0.07 11.85 -4.75
N ASN A 68 0.36 10.97 -3.85
CA ASN A 68 1.55 10.14 -4.06
C ASN A 68 1.31 9.19 -5.25
N ALA A 69 2.10 9.34 -6.32
CA ALA A 69 1.90 8.57 -7.55
C ALA A 69 2.10 7.06 -7.37
N GLN A 70 3.04 6.64 -6.52
CA GLN A 70 3.30 5.23 -6.26
C GLN A 70 2.14 4.60 -5.48
N VAL A 71 1.64 5.28 -4.45
CA VAL A 71 0.45 4.84 -3.70
C VAL A 71 -0.76 4.76 -4.65
N GLY A 72 -0.96 5.77 -5.49
CA GLY A 72 -2.03 5.78 -6.48
C GLY A 72 -1.97 4.61 -7.45
N GLN A 73 -0.78 4.30 -7.98
CA GLN A 73 -0.56 3.13 -8.83
C GLN A 73 -0.92 1.82 -8.12
N ARG A 74 -0.55 1.66 -6.85
CA ARG A 74 -0.88 0.46 -6.07
C ARG A 74 -2.37 0.34 -5.76
N ILE A 75 -3.03 1.44 -5.40
CA ILE A 75 -4.49 1.47 -5.20
C ILE A 75 -5.18 1.03 -6.50
N TYR A 76 -4.79 1.63 -7.63
CA TYR A 76 -5.34 1.29 -8.94
C TYR A 76 -5.17 -0.19 -9.29
N GLN A 77 -3.97 -0.75 -9.11
CA GLN A 77 -3.69 -2.17 -9.35
C GLN A 77 -4.55 -3.10 -8.48
N VAL A 78 -4.71 -2.78 -7.20
CA VAL A 78 -5.57 -3.54 -6.29
C VAL A 78 -7.04 -3.49 -6.72
N LEU A 79 -7.52 -2.31 -7.13
CA LEU A 79 -8.90 -2.16 -7.60
C LEU A 79 -9.17 -2.91 -8.92
N LEU A 80 -8.21 -2.94 -9.84
CA LEU A 80 -8.31 -3.78 -11.05
C LEU A 80 -8.48 -5.27 -10.72
N GLY A 81 -7.74 -5.77 -9.72
CA GLY A 81 -7.82 -7.16 -9.31
C GLY A 81 -9.09 -7.52 -8.53
N LYS A 82 -9.68 -6.56 -7.80
CA LYS A 82 -10.86 -6.79 -6.95
C LYS A 82 -12.19 -6.47 -7.62
N ILE A 83 -12.22 -5.51 -8.54
CA ILE A 83 -13.45 -5.03 -9.18
C ILE A 83 -13.40 -5.38 -10.66
N GLY A 84 -14.18 -6.39 -11.05
CA GLY A 84 -14.36 -6.73 -12.47
C GLY A 84 -14.85 -5.53 -13.27
N GLY A 85 -14.17 -5.24 -14.39
CA GLY A 85 -14.47 -4.10 -15.25
C GLY A 85 -14.23 -2.74 -14.60
N PHE A 86 -13.25 -2.62 -13.71
CA PHE A 86 -12.98 -1.40 -12.97
C PHE A 86 -12.75 -0.19 -13.89
N ASP A 87 -12.01 -0.34 -14.99
CA ASP A 87 -11.74 0.79 -15.90
C ASP A 87 -13.00 1.35 -16.56
N GLN A 88 -13.96 0.48 -16.93
CA GLN A 88 -15.24 0.89 -17.49
C GLN A 88 -16.07 1.63 -16.44
N LYS A 89 -16.05 1.14 -15.19
CA LYS A 89 -16.77 1.75 -14.06
C LYS A 89 -16.13 3.08 -13.65
N LEU A 90 -14.81 3.18 -13.70
CA LEU A 90 -14.06 4.41 -13.44
C LEU A 90 -14.40 5.50 -14.46
N ALA A 91 -14.65 5.13 -15.72
CA ALA A 91 -15.05 6.08 -16.76
C ALA A 91 -16.37 6.80 -16.45
N LEU A 92 -17.25 6.19 -15.63
CA LEU A 92 -18.50 6.83 -15.18
C LEU A 92 -18.26 8.03 -14.24
N LEU A 93 -17.07 8.11 -13.64
CA LEU A 93 -16.69 9.19 -12.72
C LEU A 93 -15.88 10.30 -13.42
N GLN A 94 -15.72 10.28 -14.74
CA GLN A 94 -14.98 11.32 -15.46
C GLN A 94 -15.82 11.96 -16.60
N PRO A 95 -16.21 13.26 -16.48
CA PRO A 95 -16.05 14.11 -15.28
C PRO A 95 -16.85 13.56 -14.10
N LEU A 96 -16.60 14.09 -12.89
CA LEU A 96 -17.42 13.69 -11.74
C LEU A 96 -18.90 13.99 -12.04
N PRO A 97 -19.83 13.12 -11.62
CA PRO A 97 -21.26 13.36 -11.81
C PRO A 97 -21.68 14.68 -11.14
N ALA A 98 -22.61 15.39 -11.76
CA ALA A 98 -23.13 16.63 -11.21
C ALA A 98 -23.97 16.40 -9.94
N GLY A 99 -24.09 17.42 -9.11
CA GLY A 99 -24.86 17.38 -7.87
C GLY A 99 -24.09 16.74 -6.71
N GLU A 100 -24.79 16.62 -5.57
CA GLU A 100 -24.23 16.05 -4.34
C GLU A 100 -23.96 14.54 -4.50
N PRO A 101 -22.93 13.97 -3.85
CA PRO A 101 -22.62 12.54 -3.97
C PRO A 101 -23.77 11.59 -3.63
N LEU A 102 -24.72 12.03 -2.80
CA LEU A 102 -25.93 11.28 -2.46
C LEU A 102 -26.90 11.11 -3.65
N GLN A 103 -26.82 11.99 -4.64
CA GLN A 103 -27.66 11.98 -5.85
C GLN A 103 -27.04 11.15 -6.98
N TRP A 104 -25.76 10.77 -6.86
CA TRP A 104 -25.10 9.91 -7.83
C TRP A 104 -25.73 8.51 -7.84
N SER A 105 -25.60 7.80 -8.95
CA SER A 105 -26.09 6.42 -9.05
C SER A 105 -25.40 5.51 -8.02
N PRO A 106 -26.06 4.41 -7.58
CA PRO A 106 -25.47 3.50 -6.61
C PRO A 106 -24.09 2.95 -7.02
N LEU A 107 -23.88 2.74 -8.33
CA LEU A 107 -22.61 2.27 -8.89
C LEU A 107 -21.52 3.35 -8.79
N GLU A 108 -21.81 4.59 -9.17
CA GLU A 108 -20.86 5.71 -9.06
C GLU A 108 -20.44 5.92 -7.60
N GLN A 109 -21.41 5.94 -6.69
CA GLN A 109 -21.12 6.05 -5.26
C GLN A 109 -20.27 4.88 -4.75
N GLN A 110 -20.57 3.65 -5.18
CA GLN A 110 -19.81 2.48 -4.79
C GLN A 110 -18.35 2.59 -5.26
N ILE A 111 -18.11 3.00 -6.50
CA ILE A 111 -16.75 3.11 -7.04
C ILE A 111 -15.99 4.26 -6.37
N ALA A 112 -16.65 5.41 -6.18
CA ALA A 112 -16.06 6.53 -5.45
C ALA A 112 -15.67 6.12 -4.03
N ARG A 113 -16.51 5.35 -3.32
CA ARG A 113 -16.20 4.82 -1.98
C ARG A 113 -14.97 3.91 -1.99
N HIS A 114 -14.81 3.00 -2.95
CA HIS A 114 -13.63 2.14 -3.02
C HIS A 114 -12.33 2.93 -3.27
N ILE A 115 -12.40 3.95 -4.14
CA ILE A 115 -11.27 4.86 -4.39
C ILE A 115 -10.92 5.63 -3.12
N LEU A 116 -11.91 6.24 -2.47
CA LEU A 116 -11.72 6.99 -1.23
C LEU A 116 -11.22 6.10 -0.08
N GLN A 117 -11.71 4.87 0.02
CA GLN A 117 -11.25 3.90 1.02
C GLN A 117 -9.74 3.62 0.86
N GLY A 118 -9.30 3.36 -0.37
CA GLY A 118 -7.87 3.15 -0.67
C GLY A 118 -7.00 4.34 -0.26
N TRP A 119 -7.47 5.57 -0.50
CA TRP A 119 -6.72 6.78 -0.16
C TRP A 119 -6.75 7.14 1.33
N TYR A 120 -7.93 7.17 1.95
CA TYR A 120 -8.08 7.63 3.33
C TYR A 120 -7.68 6.57 4.34
N VAL A 121 -7.99 5.31 4.09
CA VAL A 121 -7.71 4.22 5.04
C VAL A 121 -6.40 3.53 4.70
N GLY A 122 -5.98 3.55 3.43
CA GLY A 122 -4.79 2.82 2.98
C GLY A 122 -5.00 1.32 2.87
N VAL A 123 -6.25 0.84 2.97
CA VAL A 123 -6.65 -0.57 2.90
C VAL A 123 -7.89 -0.70 2.02
N ILE A 124 -7.93 -1.71 1.14
CA ILE A 124 -9.12 -2.05 0.35
C ILE A 124 -9.59 -3.45 0.71
N GLY A 125 -10.90 -3.60 0.95
CA GLY A 125 -11.51 -4.85 1.41
C GLY A 125 -11.46 -5.01 2.93
N THR A 126 -11.79 -6.21 3.41
CA THR A 126 -11.91 -6.52 4.84
C THR A 126 -11.47 -7.96 5.13
N GLY A 127 -11.06 -8.22 6.37
CA GLY A 127 -10.70 -9.57 6.82
C GLY A 127 -9.52 -10.15 6.04
N ALA A 128 -9.60 -11.43 5.69
CA ALA A 128 -8.54 -12.15 4.98
C ALA A 128 -8.29 -11.64 3.54
N ASP A 129 -9.25 -10.93 2.95
CA ASP A 129 -9.13 -10.36 1.60
C ASP A 129 -8.67 -8.88 1.63
N ALA A 130 -8.36 -8.32 2.82
CA ALA A 130 -7.90 -6.94 2.91
C ALA A 130 -6.51 -6.77 2.28
N ALA A 131 -6.41 -5.86 1.31
CA ALA A 131 -5.16 -5.43 0.72
C ALA A 131 -4.68 -4.16 1.44
N VAL A 132 -3.60 -4.25 2.21
CA VAL A 132 -2.95 -3.08 2.83
C VAL A 132 -2.00 -2.45 1.81
N ILE A 133 -2.30 -1.21 1.40
CA ILE A 133 -1.54 -0.48 0.38
C ILE A 133 -0.53 0.46 1.01
N SER A 134 -0.95 1.27 1.97
CA SER A 134 -0.07 2.18 2.69
C SER A 134 -0.60 2.45 4.09
N TYR A 135 0.30 2.56 5.06
CA TYR A 135 -0.06 2.97 6.41
C TYR A 135 0.22 4.46 6.60
N GLU A 136 1.48 4.86 6.41
CA GLU A 136 1.94 6.24 6.61
C GLU A 136 1.27 7.25 5.67
N ASN A 137 1.03 6.88 4.41
CA ASN A 137 0.47 7.79 3.41
C ASN A 137 -1.07 7.80 3.37
N ALA A 138 -1.74 7.18 4.34
CA ALA A 138 -3.20 7.18 4.41
C ALA A 138 -3.72 8.59 4.76
N LEU A 139 -4.60 9.15 3.92
CA LEU A 139 -5.02 10.55 4.03
C LEU A 139 -5.77 10.88 5.33
N MET A 140 -6.33 9.89 6.03
CA MET A 140 -6.96 10.12 7.33
C MET A 140 -5.97 10.61 8.38
N PHE A 141 -4.69 10.24 8.27
CA PHE A 141 -3.65 10.72 9.19
C PHE A 141 -3.20 12.12 8.84
N ASP A 142 -3.08 12.44 7.55
CA ASP A 142 -2.76 13.79 7.08
C ASP A 142 -3.79 14.81 7.56
N ALA A 143 -5.08 14.45 7.55
CA ALA A 143 -6.20 15.31 7.96
C ALA A 143 -6.17 15.76 9.44
N VAL A 144 -5.36 15.12 10.28
CA VAL A 144 -5.25 15.40 11.73
C VAL A 144 -3.79 15.53 12.18
N SER A 145 -2.87 15.69 11.23
CA SER A 145 -1.42 15.61 11.46
C SER A 145 -0.85 16.77 12.30
N ASP A 146 -1.63 17.83 12.46
CA ASP A 146 -1.36 18.98 13.34
C ASP A 146 -1.53 18.64 14.83
N VAL A 147 -2.30 17.61 15.16
CA VAL A 147 -2.63 17.22 16.54
C VAL A 147 -2.23 15.78 16.84
N LEU A 148 -2.56 14.86 15.95
CA LEU A 148 -2.43 13.43 16.17
C LEU A 148 -1.25 12.85 15.39
N VAL A 149 -0.55 11.93 16.04
CA VAL A 149 0.55 11.18 15.42
C VAL A 149 0.04 9.81 14.99
N ILE A 150 0.57 9.32 13.88
CA ILE A 150 0.34 7.94 13.42
C ILE A 150 0.81 6.99 14.52
N ARG A 151 -0.02 5.99 14.88
CA ARG A 151 0.40 5.01 15.90
C ARG A 151 1.66 4.29 15.42
N SER A 152 2.53 3.90 16.36
CA SER A 152 3.91 3.41 16.15
C SER A 152 4.95 4.43 15.66
N TYR A 153 4.54 5.67 15.34
CA TYR A 153 5.47 6.77 15.05
C TYR A 153 5.59 7.68 16.28
N CYS A 154 6.82 7.93 16.72
CA CYS A 154 7.08 8.81 17.84
C CYS A 154 7.03 10.28 17.39
N PRO A 155 6.38 11.17 18.14
CA PRO A 155 6.53 12.60 17.93
C PRO A 155 7.94 13.04 18.33
N ASN A 156 8.41 14.12 17.73
CA ASN A 156 9.71 14.72 18.07
C ASN A 156 9.74 15.39 19.46
N LYS A 157 8.60 15.42 20.18
CA LYS A 157 8.47 16.01 21.52
C LYS A 157 7.60 15.14 22.43
N PRO A 158 8.15 14.57 23.52
CA PRO A 158 7.37 13.90 24.56
C PRO A 158 6.38 14.88 25.24
N GLY A 159 5.23 14.38 25.69
CA GLY A 159 4.25 15.17 26.45
C GLY A 159 3.40 16.13 25.62
N TYR A 160 3.48 16.11 24.28
CA TYR A 160 2.69 16.98 23.39
C TYR A 160 1.18 16.88 23.63
N TRP A 161 0.69 15.70 24.06
CA TRP A 161 -0.72 15.41 24.33
C TRP A 161 -1.32 16.18 25.51
N ALA A 162 -0.50 16.81 26.37
CA ALA A 162 -1.01 17.59 27.50
C ALA A 162 -1.55 18.97 27.09
N ALA A 163 -1.14 19.48 25.93
CA ALA A 163 -1.63 20.75 25.41
C ALA A 163 -3.02 20.56 24.77
N LYS A 164 -3.94 21.50 25.03
CA LYS A 164 -5.20 21.56 24.28
C LYS A 164 -4.89 21.89 22.81
N PRO A 165 -5.43 21.15 21.83
CA PRO A 165 -5.28 21.49 20.42
C PRO A 165 -5.83 22.88 20.12
N ASP A 166 -5.05 23.69 19.40
CA ASP A 166 -5.48 24.99 18.91
C ASP A 166 -6.17 24.82 17.56
N VAL A 167 -7.45 24.42 17.61
CA VAL A 167 -8.25 24.22 16.40
C VAL A 167 -8.88 25.55 16.02
N ALA A 168 -8.32 26.23 15.01
CA ALA A 168 -9.04 27.30 14.33
C ALA A 168 -10.20 26.67 13.55
N LEU A 169 -11.42 26.81 14.07
CA LEU A 169 -12.66 26.41 13.40
C LEU A 169 -13.04 27.41 12.30
#